data_AF-A0A4P1RI47-F1
#
_entry.id   AF-A0A4P1RI47-F1
#
_cell.length_a   1.000
_cell.length_b   1.000
_cell.length_c   1.000
_cell.angle_alpha   90.00
_cell.angle_beta   90.00
_cell.angle_gamma   90.00
#
_symmetry.space_group_name_H-M   'P 1'
#
loop_
_entity.id
_entity.type
_entity.pdbx_description
1 polymer ?
#
loop_
_entity_poly.entity_id
_entity_poly.type
_entity_poly.pdbx_seq_one_letter_code
_entity_poly.pdbx_strand_id
1 'polypeptide(L)'
;MGACVSFYHSPTATTTTTNAKARAAESFRRPATIMVMDMKGEIREFIHPIPASHVIADNLSCFLCNSESLFIGKCIPRVPDEEQLLPGKIYFLVPLSQSHNPLSLTRLCDLVVKASSALANKTNTNSLQTSSL
;
A
#
# COMPACT_ATOMS: atom_id res chain seq x y z
N MET A 1 18.45 -10.07 40.77
CA MET A 1 19.53 -9.30 40.11
C MET A 1 19.23 -9.29 38.62
N GLY A 2 19.14 -8.10 38.00
CA GLY A 2 19.04 -7.92 36.55
C GLY A 2 17.75 -7.24 36.08
N ALA A 3 17.70 -5.91 36.12
CA ALA A 3 16.72 -5.11 35.39
C ALA A 3 17.39 -4.64 34.09
N CYS A 4 16.90 -5.11 32.95
CA CYS A 4 17.34 -4.67 31.63
C CYS A 4 16.65 -3.34 31.28
N VAL A 5 17.38 -2.23 31.38
CA VAL A 5 16.96 -0.93 30.84
C VAL A 5 17.57 -0.76 29.45
N SER A 6 16.74 -0.85 28.42
CA SER A 6 17.17 -0.52 27.05
C SER A 6 17.20 1.00 26.90
N PHE A 7 18.40 1.57 26.85
CA PHE A 7 18.63 2.95 26.48
C PHE A 7 18.33 3.12 24.98
N TYR A 8 17.29 3.88 24.64
CA TYR A 8 17.12 4.41 23.30
C TYR A 8 18.13 5.54 23.10
N HIS A 9 19.15 5.28 22.28
CA HIS A 9 20.12 6.27 21.85
C HIS A 9 19.44 7.23 20.86
N SER A 10 19.28 8.49 21.25
CA SER A 10 18.90 9.57 20.34
C SER A 10 20.17 10.11 19.68
N PRO A 11 20.29 10.21 18.35
CA PRO A 11 21.45 10.87 17.75
C PRO A 11 21.31 12.39 17.94
N THR A 12 22.27 12.97 18.65
CA THR A 12 22.54 14.40 18.76
C THR A 12 22.93 15.00 17.41
N ALA A 13 22.42 16.20 17.14
CA ALA A 13 22.78 17.00 15.99
C ALA A 13 24.22 17.52 16.10
N THR A 14 25.02 17.33 15.05
CA THR A 14 26.33 17.97 14.89
C THR A 14 26.43 18.55 13.48
N THR A 15 26.55 19.86 13.42
CA THR A 15 26.71 20.69 12.21
C THR A 15 28.14 20.54 11.68
N THR A 16 28.31 19.93 10.51
CA THR A 16 29.58 19.99 9.74
C THR A 16 29.29 20.02 8.24
N THR A 17 29.66 21.13 7.61
CA THR A 17 29.57 21.41 6.17
C THR A 17 30.28 20.33 5.33
N THR A 18 29.51 19.51 4.62
CA THR A 18 29.93 18.91 3.33
C THR A 18 28.70 18.79 2.42
N ASN A 19 28.78 19.34 1.22
CA ASN A 19 27.77 19.22 0.18
C ASN A 19 27.73 17.78 -0.35
N ALA A 20 26.90 16.94 0.26
CA ALA A 20 26.51 15.65 -0.28
C ALA A 20 25.01 15.51 -0.09
N LYS A 21 24.28 15.78 -1.18
CA LYS A 21 22.86 15.54 -1.44
C LYS A 21 22.28 14.53 -0.45
N ALA A 22 21.67 15.04 0.62
CA ALA A 22 20.86 14.22 1.52
C ALA A 22 19.78 13.59 0.66
N ARG A 23 19.98 12.33 0.28
CA ARG A 23 18.88 11.46 -0.08
C ARG A 23 18.08 11.38 1.21
N ALA A 24 17.11 12.29 1.35
CA ALA A 24 16.03 12.16 2.31
C ALA A 24 15.66 10.69 2.26
N ALA A 25 15.84 10.00 3.40
CA ALA A 25 15.35 8.65 3.53
C ALA A 25 13.91 8.73 3.04
N GLU A 26 13.62 8.14 1.88
CA GLU A 26 12.26 7.94 1.41
C GLU A 26 11.67 7.02 2.46
N SER A 27 11.16 7.66 3.52
CA SER A 27 10.33 7.03 4.51
C SER A 27 9.28 6.34 3.68
N PHE A 28 9.31 5.01 3.71
CA PHE A 28 8.25 4.18 3.17
C PHE A 28 7.03 4.48 4.04
N ARG A 29 6.43 5.66 3.82
CA ARG A 29 5.28 6.13 4.58
C ARG A 29 4.20 5.14 4.22
N ARG A 30 3.85 4.30 5.20
CA ARG A 30 2.66 3.48 5.07
C ARG A 30 1.51 4.42 4.73
N PRO A 31 0.63 4.02 3.80
CA PRO A 31 -0.53 4.82 3.49
C PRO A 31 -1.26 5.19 4.79
N ALA A 32 -1.64 6.44 4.98
CA ALA A 32 -2.49 6.80 6.12
C ALA A 32 -3.96 6.39 5.88
N THR A 33 -4.25 5.92 4.66
CA THR A 33 -5.58 5.60 4.13
C THR A 33 -5.63 4.13 3.68
N ILE A 34 -6.83 3.65 3.40
CA ILE A 34 -7.06 2.39 2.69
C ILE A 34 -6.77 2.63 1.22
N MET A 35 -5.97 1.77 0.60
CA MET A 35 -5.67 1.88 -0.83
C MET A 35 -6.27 0.70 -1.57
N VAL A 36 -7.18 0.96 -2.50
CA VAL A 36 -7.74 -0.06 -3.40
C VAL A 36 -7.21 0.19 -4.80
N MET A 37 -6.52 -0.79 -5.36
CA MET A 37 -5.91 -0.70 -6.68
C MET A 37 -6.54 -1.69 -7.64
N ASP A 38 -6.92 -1.22 -8.82
CA ASP A 38 -7.39 -2.14 -9.88
C ASP A 38 -6.23 -2.78 -10.66
N MET A 39 -6.54 -3.73 -11.54
CA MET A 39 -5.51 -4.39 -12.36
C MET A 39 -4.89 -3.48 -13.45
N LYS A 40 -5.46 -2.29 -13.67
CA LYS A 40 -4.92 -1.27 -14.58
C LYS A 40 -3.90 -0.38 -13.90
N GLY A 41 -3.88 -0.35 -12.56
CA GLY A 41 -2.98 0.45 -11.74
C GLY A 41 -3.63 1.71 -11.18
N GLU A 42 -4.95 1.88 -11.35
CA GLU A 42 -5.68 3.01 -10.78
C GLU A 42 -5.93 2.79 -9.29
N ILE A 43 -5.73 3.84 -8.48
CA ILE A 43 -5.87 3.79 -7.02
C ILE A 43 -7.10 4.61 -6.58
N ARG A 44 -7.95 3.99 -5.76
CA ARG A 44 -8.97 4.66 -4.93
C ARG A 44 -8.56 4.62 -3.47
N GLU A 45 -8.80 5.72 -2.76
CA GLU A 45 -8.48 5.84 -1.34
C GLU A 45 -9.73 6.04 -0.48
N PHE A 46 -9.68 5.47 0.72
CA PHE A 46 -10.70 5.64 1.73
C PHE A 46 -10.05 6.00 3.07
N ILE A 47 -10.61 6.98 3.77
CA ILE A 47 -10.02 7.52 4.99
C ILE A 47 -10.41 6.67 6.21
N HIS A 48 -11.63 6.15 6.23
CA HIS A 48 -12.19 5.38 7.34
C HIS A 48 -12.36 3.92 6.95
N PRO A 49 -12.31 2.98 7.91
CA PRO A 49 -12.68 1.60 7.67
C PRO A 49 -14.03 1.47 6.98
N ILE A 50 -14.07 0.67 5.93
CA ILE A 50 -15.27 0.37 5.14
C ILE A 50 -15.36 -1.13 4.90
N PRO A 51 -16.56 -1.72 4.81
CA PRO A 51 -16.69 -3.12 4.47
C PRO A 51 -16.24 -3.36 3.02
N ALA A 52 -15.65 -4.53 2.73
CA ALA A 52 -15.19 -4.89 1.40
C ALA A 52 -16.32 -4.84 0.34
N SER A 53 -17.54 -5.22 0.72
CA SER A 53 -18.76 -5.10 -0.08
C SER A 53 -19.00 -3.69 -0.63
N HIS A 54 -18.62 -2.64 0.10
CA HIS A 54 -18.78 -1.26 -0.35
C HIS A 54 -18.00 -1.00 -1.65
N VAL A 55 -16.79 -1.55 -1.76
CA VAL A 55 -15.96 -1.42 -2.96
C VAL A 55 -16.44 -2.34 -4.07
N ILE A 56 -16.91 -3.53 -3.72
CA ILE A 56 -17.34 -4.56 -4.68
C ILE A 56 -18.69 -4.19 -5.33
N ALA A 57 -19.54 -3.41 -4.65
CA ALA A 57 -20.83 -2.96 -5.19
C ALA A 57 -20.70 -2.27 -6.57
N ASP A 58 -19.64 -1.48 -6.77
CA ASP A 58 -19.35 -0.81 -8.04
C ASP A 58 -18.57 -1.68 -9.05
N ASN A 59 -18.18 -2.91 -8.65
CA ASN A 59 -17.25 -3.76 -9.39
C ASN A 59 -17.64 -5.25 -9.29
N LEU A 60 -18.89 -5.58 -9.63
CA LEU A 60 -19.49 -6.92 -9.42
C LEU A 60 -18.76 -8.09 -10.11
N SER A 61 -17.97 -7.82 -11.14
CA SER A 61 -17.14 -8.83 -11.82
C SER A 61 -15.77 -9.05 -11.15
N CYS A 62 -15.54 -8.44 -10.00
CA CYS A 62 -14.27 -8.43 -9.29
C CYS A 62 -14.42 -8.88 -7.83
N PHE A 63 -13.29 -9.22 -7.22
CA PHE A 63 -13.16 -9.47 -5.78
C PHE A 63 -11.95 -8.72 -5.23
N LEU A 64 -11.90 -8.54 -3.91
CA LEU A 64 -10.77 -7.90 -3.25
C LEU A 64 -9.79 -8.94 -2.69
N CYS A 65 -8.51 -8.61 -2.72
CA CYS A 65 -7.48 -9.34 -1.98
C CYS A 65 -6.56 -8.37 -1.23
N ASN A 66 -6.03 -8.83 -0.10
CA ASN A 66 -5.02 -8.07 0.66
C ASN A 66 -3.63 -8.30 0.04
N SER A 67 -2.87 -7.22 -0.20
CA SER A 67 -1.53 -7.31 -0.78
C SER A 67 -0.57 -8.17 0.03
N GLU A 68 -0.75 -8.24 1.35
CA GLU A 68 0.09 -9.02 2.26
C GLU A 68 -0.22 -10.53 2.23
N SER A 69 -1.30 -10.95 1.56
CA SER A 69 -1.74 -12.35 1.48
C SER A 69 -1.48 -13.00 0.12
N LEU A 70 -0.67 -12.36 -0.74
CA LEU A 70 -0.34 -12.87 -2.06
C LEU A 70 0.88 -13.81 -2.02
N PHE A 71 0.68 -15.05 -2.47
CA PHE A 71 1.74 -16.06 -2.52
C PHE A 71 1.86 -16.69 -3.91
N ILE A 72 3.09 -16.78 -4.43
CA ILE A 72 3.37 -17.42 -5.71
C ILE A 72 2.95 -18.89 -5.66
N GLY A 73 2.33 -19.38 -6.74
CA GLY A 73 1.84 -20.75 -6.84
C GLY A 73 0.56 -21.04 -6.05
N LYS A 74 -0.05 -20.02 -5.42
CA LYS A 74 -1.35 -20.13 -4.75
C LYS A 74 -2.38 -19.25 -5.45
N CYS A 75 -3.64 -19.69 -5.40
CA CYS A 75 -4.75 -18.84 -5.84
C CYS A 75 -4.82 -17.60 -4.94
N ILE A 76 -5.24 -16.48 -5.52
CA ILE A 76 -5.33 -15.21 -4.80
C ILE A 76 -6.45 -15.32 -3.76
N PRO A 77 -6.17 -15.09 -2.46
CA PRO A 77 -7.20 -15.16 -1.43
C PRO A 77 -8.16 -13.98 -1.55
N ARG A 78 -9.46 -14.27 -1.44
CA ARG A 78 -10.51 -13.26 -1.40
C ARG A 78 -10.68 -12.74 0.02
N VAL A 79 -10.80 -11.42 0.15
CA VAL A 79 -11.30 -10.74 1.35
C VAL A 79 -12.82 -10.93 1.41
N PRO A 80 -13.40 -11.43 2.52
CA PRO A 80 -14.85 -11.54 2.72
C PRO A 80 -15.54 -10.19 2.59
N ASP A 81 -16.79 -10.19 2.13
CA ASP A 81 -17.54 -8.97 1.79
C ASP A 81 -17.89 -8.12 3.04
N GLU A 82 -17.94 -8.76 4.20
CA GLU A 82 -18.22 -8.19 5.50
C GLU A 82 -16.95 -7.71 6.23
N GLU A 83 -15.77 -8.14 5.77
CA GLU A 83 -14.51 -7.73 6.38
C GLU A 83 -14.27 -6.24 6.17
N GLN A 84 -13.86 -5.55 7.24
CA GLN A 84 -13.50 -4.14 7.15
C GLN A 84 -12.10 -3.98 6.55
N LEU A 85 -12.03 -3.20 5.48
CA LEU A 85 -10.77 -2.72 4.93
C LEU A 85 -10.17 -1.68 5.89
N LEU A 86 -8.87 -1.79 6.17
CA LEU A 86 -8.22 -0.98 7.20
C LEU A 86 -7.22 0.03 6.62
N PRO A 87 -7.11 1.24 7.19
CA PRO A 87 -6.08 2.20 6.81
C PRO A 87 -4.66 1.63 6.93
N GLY A 88 -3.77 2.04 6.03
CA GLY A 88 -2.41 1.51 5.96
C GLY A 88 -2.28 0.15 5.29
N LYS A 89 -3.35 -0.34 4.68
CA LYS A 89 -3.37 -1.56 3.88
C LYS A 89 -3.63 -1.25 2.41
N ILE A 90 -3.04 -2.08 1.57
CA ILE A 90 -3.24 -2.07 0.12
C ILE A 90 -4.06 -3.31 -0.23
N TYR A 91 -5.12 -3.09 -0.97
CA TYR A 91 -5.99 -4.12 -1.49
C TYR A 91 -5.99 -4.06 -3.00
N PHE A 92 -5.98 -5.22 -3.65
CA PHE A 92 -6.14 -5.28 -5.09
C PHE A 92 -7.55 -5.73 -5.46
N LEU A 93 -8.12 -5.06 -6.46
CA LEU A 93 -9.39 -5.41 -7.06
C LEU A 93 -9.13 -6.28 -8.29
N VAL A 94 -9.40 -7.57 -8.17
CA VAL A 94 -9.04 -8.60 -9.14
C VAL A 94 -10.29 -9.14 -9.84
N PRO A 95 -10.31 -9.32 -11.17
CA PRO A 95 -11.43 -9.96 -11.86
C PRO A 95 -11.67 -11.39 -11.39
N LEU A 96 -12.95 -11.77 -11.27
CA LEU A 96 -13.37 -13.13 -10.87
C LEU A 96 -12.83 -14.22 -11.82
N SER A 97 -12.65 -13.90 -13.10
CA SER A 97 -12.03 -14.81 -14.08
C SER A 97 -10.60 -15.25 -13.72
N GLN A 98 -9.97 -14.56 -12.76
CA GLN A 98 -8.59 -14.82 -12.34
C GLN A 98 -8.48 -15.43 -10.93
N SER A 99 -9.60 -15.74 -10.27
CA SER A 99 -9.62 -16.26 -8.89
C SER A 99 -9.06 -17.68 -8.76
N HIS A 100 -9.27 -18.52 -9.78
CA HIS A 100 -8.87 -19.93 -9.78
C HIS A 100 -7.45 -20.18 -10.31
N ASN A 101 -6.78 -19.14 -10.81
CA ASN A 101 -5.45 -19.26 -11.38
C ASN A 101 -4.41 -19.00 -10.29
N PRO A 102 -3.47 -19.95 -10.05
CA PRO A 102 -2.33 -19.71 -9.18
C PRO A 102 -1.55 -18.47 -9.61
N LEU A 103 -1.14 -17.66 -8.63
CA LEU A 103 -0.39 -16.45 -8.87
C LEU A 103 1.00 -16.79 -9.41
N SER A 104 1.31 -16.34 -10.63
CA SER A 104 2.65 -16.46 -11.20
C SER A 104 3.57 -15.36 -10.67
N LEU A 105 4.88 -15.62 -10.69
CA LEU A 105 5.89 -14.61 -10.34
C LEU A 105 5.74 -13.36 -11.22
N THR A 106 5.62 -13.54 -12.54
CA THR A 106 5.43 -12.43 -13.49
C THR A 106 4.26 -11.54 -13.10
N ARG A 107 3.11 -12.13 -12.80
CA ARG A 107 1.90 -11.38 -12.44
C ARG A 107 2.05 -10.64 -11.10
N LEU A 108 2.75 -11.24 -10.14
CA LEU A 108 3.07 -10.55 -8.88
C LEU A 108 4.02 -9.38 -9.13
N CYS A 109 5.07 -9.56 -9.93
CA CYS A 109 5.98 -8.48 -10.32
C CYS A 109 5.24 -7.35 -11.04
N ASP A 110 4.32 -7.67 -11.95
CA ASP A 110 3.50 -6.67 -12.65
C ASP A 110 2.65 -5.85 -11.67
N LEU A 111 2.04 -6.50 -10.66
CA LEU A 111 1.28 -5.82 -9.61
C LEU A 111 2.18 -4.90 -8.77
N VAL A 112 3.38 -5.36 -8.41
CA VAL A 112 4.33 -4.56 -7.65
C VAL A 112 4.76 -3.32 -8.43
N VAL A 113 5.12 -3.48 -9.72
CA VAL A 113 5.53 -2.35 -10.58
C VAL A 113 4.40 -1.34 -10.74
N LYS A 114 3.18 -1.81 -11.04
CA LYS A 114 1.99 -0.94 -11.13
C LYS A 114 1.75 -0.21 -9.82
N ALA A 115 1.87 -0.92 -8.70
CA ALA A 115 1.68 -0.32 -7.40
C ALA A 115 2.71 0.76 -7.09
N SER A 116 3.99 0.50 -7.32
CA SER A 116 5.04 1.50 -7.17
C SER A 116 4.80 2.73 -8.04
N SER A 117 4.41 2.53 -9.31
CA SER A 117 4.13 3.66 -10.23
C SER A 117 2.94 4.49 -9.77
N ALA A 118 1.84 3.85 -9.41
CA ALA A 118 0.62 4.55 -8.98
C ALA A 118 0.83 5.30 -7.66
N LEU A 119 1.61 4.74 -6.72
CA LEU A 119 2.01 5.41 -5.49
C LEU A 119 2.94 6.60 -5.75
N ALA A 120 3.92 6.46 -6.65
CA ALA A 120 4.84 7.54 -7.00
C ALA A 120 4.14 8.71 -7.70
N ASN A 121 3.15 8.43 -8.56
CA ASN A 121 2.35 9.48 -9.19
C ASN A 121 1.57 10.28 -8.14
N LYS A 122 1.14 9.63 -7.06
CA LYS A 122 0.38 10.26 -5.99
C LYS A 122 1.22 11.12 -5.04
N THR A 123 2.47 10.77 -4.80
CA THR A 123 3.37 11.62 -4.00
C THR A 123 3.71 12.92 -4.72
N ASN A 124 3.76 12.90 -6.06
CA ASN A 124 4.00 14.09 -6.89
C ASN A 124 2.79 15.04 -6.98
N THR A 125 1.55 14.56 -6.81
CA THR A 125 0.38 15.44 -6.83
C THR A 125 0.15 16.14 -5.48
N ASN A 126 0.56 15.53 -4.36
CA ASN A 126 0.45 16.13 -3.04
C ASN A 126 1.45 17.29 -2.80
N SER A 127 2.52 17.40 -3.58
CA SER A 127 3.49 18.50 -3.46
C SER A 127 3.04 19.81 -4.15
N LEU A 128 1.89 19.81 -4.84
CA LEU A 128 1.35 20.99 -5.52
C LEU A 128 0.17 21.66 -4.79
N GLN A 129 -0.22 21.20 -3.60
CA GLN A 129 -1.37 21.75 -2.86
C GLN A 129 -1.03 22.45 -1.53
N THR A 130 0.24 22.64 -1.17
CA THR A 130 0.63 23.40 0.04
C THR A 130 1.03 24.86 -0.21
N SER A 131 0.36 25.52 -1.15
CA SER A 131 0.52 26.96 -1.38
C SER A 131 -0.80 27.59 -1.81
N SER A 132 -1.78 27.60 -0.91
CA SER A 132 -2.85 28.61 -0.84
C SER A 132 -3.76 28.27 0.33
N LEU A 133 -3.57 28.95 1.46
CA LEU A 133 -4.58 29.70 2.22
C LEU A 133 -3.84 30.53 3.28
#